data_AF-A0A935LBW5-F1
#
_entry.id   AF-A0A935LBW5-F1
#
_cell.length_a   1.000
_cell.length_b   1.000
_cell.length_c   1.000
_cell.angle_alpha   90.00
_cell.angle_beta   90.00
_cell.angle_gamma   90.00
#
_symmetry.space_group_name_H-M   'P 1'
#
loop_
_entity.id
_entity.type
_entity.pdbx_description
1 polymer ?
#
loop_
_entity_poly.entity_id
_entity_poly.type
_entity_poly.pdbx_seq_one_letter_code
_entity_poly.pdbx_strand_id
1 'polypeptide(L)'
;MTVRLSTGLRNNIVGPTGIGASFANGIIEIRTGSQPATADSAATGTLLGTVTLASGVFTPETAATQTITISGTTGSINTVNVGTTGPVNIIPLGPVSYTTSPTATAEALRDAIIRNGIYRATSSGAVVTVIAPPGTGSAHNGLALTTTTTDLTATSGGNMTGGVDAVNGLMFTAPSSGSISKSGVWSFNGVATGTAGWFRMKASALDANGVSTTLCRLDGSVATSGGDMSLANLSITSGTPTTIDVLSISIPAQ
;
A
#
# COMPACT_ATOMS: atom_id res chain seq x y z
N MET A 1 4.73 0.29 24.72
CA MET A 1 4.38 1.59 24.10
C MET A 1 3.59 1.28 22.84
N THR A 2 2.61 2.10 22.48
CA THR A 2 1.68 1.78 21.39
C THR A 2 2.30 1.98 20.02
N VAL A 3 2.19 0.97 19.16
CA VAL A 3 2.42 1.06 17.71
C VAL A 3 1.68 2.27 17.13
N ARG A 4 2.34 3.01 16.23
CA ARG A 4 1.75 4.18 15.55
C ARG A 4 1.38 3.84 14.13
N LEU A 5 0.11 4.07 13.78
CA LEU A 5 -0.42 3.84 12.44
C LEU A 5 -0.55 5.16 11.69
N SER A 6 -0.07 5.20 10.45
CA SER A 6 -0.26 6.33 9.53
C SER A 6 -1.73 6.51 9.16
N THR A 7 -2.09 7.70 8.69
CA THR A 7 -3.43 7.99 8.17
C THR A 7 -3.78 7.04 7.01
N GLY A 8 -2.84 6.81 6.08
CA GLY A 8 -3.02 5.87 4.97
C GLY A 8 -3.30 4.45 5.45
N LEU A 9 -2.54 3.94 6.43
CA LEU A 9 -2.76 2.61 6.98
C LEU A 9 -4.10 2.50 7.72
N ARG A 10 -4.48 3.50 8.52
CA ARG A 10 -5.78 3.50 9.21
C ARG A 10 -6.93 3.41 8.22
N ASN A 11 -6.86 4.17 7.12
CA ASN A 11 -7.88 4.12 6.05
C ASN A 11 -7.95 2.73 5.40
N ASN A 12 -6.82 2.07 5.18
CA ASN A 12 -6.82 0.72 4.62
C ASN A 12 -7.38 -0.34 5.58
N ILE A 13 -7.17 -0.18 6.89
CA ILE A 13 -7.66 -1.12 7.92
C ILE A 13 -9.18 -1.02 8.06
N VAL A 14 -9.76 0.19 8.03
CA VAL A 14 -11.22 0.37 8.07
C VAL A 14 -11.89 0.08 6.71
N GLY A 15 -11.10 0.05 5.64
CA GLY A 15 -11.51 -0.31 4.29
C GLY A 15 -11.35 -1.81 3.97
N PRO A 16 -11.46 -2.18 2.68
CA PRO A 16 -11.45 -3.58 2.26
C PRO A 16 -10.05 -4.24 2.20
N THR A 17 -8.97 -3.48 2.38
CA THR A 17 -7.59 -3.96 2.15
C THR A 17 -7.04 -4.78 3.32
N GLY A 18 -7.24 -4.30 4.55
CA GLY A 18 -6.62 -4.89 5.74
C GLY A 18 -5.09 -4.73 5.80
N ILE A 19 -4.47 -5.24 6.87
CA ILE A 19 -3.04 -5.01 7.17
C ILE A 19 -2.08 -5.82 6.30
N GLY A 20 -2.41 -7.09 6.01
CA GLY A 20 -1.54 -7.98 5.23
C GLY A 20 -1.33 -7.48 3.80
N ALA A 21 -2.40 -7.05 3.13
CA ALA A 21 -2.30 -6.46 1.79
C ALA A 21 -1.72 -5.04 1.80
N SER A 22 -1.90 -4.27 2.88
CA SER A 22 -1.31 -2.92 2.99
C SER A 22 0.21 -2.92 3.02
N PHE A 23 0.82 -4.01 3.50
CA PHE A 23 2.27 -4.15 3.64
C PHE A 23 2.87 -5.28 2.79
N ALA A 24 2.08 -5.88 1.90
CA ALA A 24 2.58 -6.87 0.96
C ALA A 24 3.71 -6.26 0.11
N ASN A 25 4.82 -6.99 -0.03
CA ASN A 25 6.04 -6.55 -0.69
C ASN A 25 6.71 -5.30 -0.08
N GLY A 26 6.36 -4.97 1.16
CA GLY A 26 6.93 -3.83 1.89
C GLY A 26 8.36 -4.05 2.37
N ILE A 27 8.86 -3.11 3.16
CA ILE A 27 10.17 -3.18 3.83
C ILE A 27 10.05 -2.70 5.26
N ILE A 28 11.07 -2.97 6.07
CA ILE A 28 11.20 -2.40 7.41
C ILE A 28 12.53 -1.64 7.49
N GLU A 29 12.50 -0.40 7.96
CA GLU A 29 13.71 0.33 8.32
C GLU A 29 13.96 0.20 9.82
N ILE A 30 15.21 -0.11 10.19
CA ILE A 30 15.67 -0.08 11.58
C ILE A 30 16.44 1.22 11.81
N ARG A 31 16.09 1.97 12.86
CA ARG A 31 16.62 3.32 13.09
C ARG A 31 17.00 3.56 14.55
N THR A 32 17.90 4.51 14.76
CA THR A 32 18.29 4.96 16.11
C THR A 32 17.24 5.88 16.73
N GLY A 33 17.32 6.07 18.05
CA GLY A 33 16.51 7.03 18.78
C GLY A 33 15.07 6.56 19.01
N SER A 34 14.14 7.51 19.18
CA SER A 34 12.73 7.23 19.39
C SER A 34 11.92 7.41 18.11
N GLN A 35 10.85 6.62 17.98
CA GLN A 35 9.89 6.75 16.88
C GLN A 35 9.28 8.17 16.82
N PRO A 36 9.01 8.72 15.61
CA PRO A 36 8.35 10.01 15.42
C PRO A 36 6.94 10.04 16.01
N ALA A 37 6.46 11.21 16.45
CA ALA A 37 5.17 11.36 17.13
C ALA A 37 3.98 10.73 16.37
N THR A 38 4.04 10.70 15.04
CA THR A 38 3.10 10.01 14.16
C THR A 38 3.84 9.32 13.02
N ALA A 39 3.26 8.25 12.47
CA ALA A 39 3.83 7.59 11.29
C ALA A 39 3.69 8.40 9.99
N ASP A 40 2.87 9.46 10.00
CA ASP A 40 2.76 10.40 8.87
C ASP A 40 3.98 11.35 8.80
N SER A 41 4.65 11.57 9.94
CA SER A 41 5.83 12.42 10.04
C SER A 41 7.05 11.84 9.32
N ALA A 42 7.96 12.73 8.93
CA ALA A 42 9.26 12.32 8.38
C ALA A 42 10.02 11.42 9.38
N ALA A 43 10.80 10.48 8.85
CA ALA A 43 11.57 9.57 9.70
C ALA A 43 12.65 10.33 10.49
N THR A 44 12.84 9.96 11.76
CA THR A 44 13.87 10.51 12.64
C THR A 44 15.03 9.51 12.85
N GLY A 45 16.14 9.99 13.41
CA GLY A 45 17.30 9.15 13.71
C GLY A 45 18.05 8.64 12.47
N THR A 46 19.16 7.96 12.71
CA THR A 46 20.02 7.38 11.68
C THR A 46 19.45 6.05 11.20
N LEU A 47 19.45 5.81 9.90
CA LEU A 47 19.12 4.50 9.33
C LEU A 47 20.25 3.52 9.65
N LEU A 48 19.93 2.43 10.34
CA LEU A 48 20.87 1.36 10.67
C LEU A 48 20.80 0.21 9.66
N GLY A 49 19.65 0.01 9.02
CA GLY A 49 19.50 -0.97 7.94
C GLY A 49 18.07 -1.08 7.44
N THR A 50 17.93 -1.71 6.28
CA THR A 50 16.64 -1.98 5.63
C THR A 50 16.44 -3.48 5.57
N VAL A 51 15.45 -3.98 6.30
CA VAL A 51 15.02 -5.37 6.27
C VAL A 51 14.28 -5.63 4.97
N THR A 52 14.78 -6.61 4.23
CA THR A 52 14.23 -7.11 2.98
C THR A 52 14.23 -8.63 3.01
N LEU A 53 13.69 -9.25 1.96
CA LEU A 53 13.79 -10.69 1.80
C LEU A 53 15.25 -11.08 1.57
N ALA A 54 15.79 -11.90 2.49
CA ALA A 54 17.16 -12.41 2.47
C ALA A 54 18.25 -11.33 2.28
N SER A 55 18.03 -10.11 2.81
CA SER A 55 18.90 -8.94 2.63
C SER A 55 19.12 -8.54 1.15
N GLY A 56 18.24 -8.95 0.24
CA GLY A 56 18.32 -8.60 -1.17
C GLY A 56 18.04 -7.12 -1.42
N VAL A 57 18.55 -6.59 -2.55
CA VAL A 57 18.30 -5.20 -2.97
C VAL A 57 16.81 -5.00 -3.25
N PHE A 58 16.19 -4.08 -2.54
CA PHE A 58 14.77 -3.77 -2.71
C PHE A 58 14.53 -2.94 -3.97
N THR A 59 13.58 -3.36 -4.78
CA THR A 59 12.97 -2.51 -5.83
C THR A 59 11.53 -2.25 -5.42
N PRO A 60 11.11 -0.98 -5.26
CA PRO A 60 9.73 -0.65 -4.92
C PRO A 60 8.80 -0.99 -6.06
N GLU A 61 7.58 -1.40 -5.72
CA GLU A 61 6.56 -1.58 -6.75
C GLU A 61 6.04 -0.23 -7.24
N THR A 62 5.59 -0.22 -8.49
CA THR A 62 4.69 0.82 -9.01
C THR A 62 3.41 0.13 -9.44
N ALA A 63 2.26 0.67 -9.07
CA ALA A 63 0.97 0.13 -9.49
C ALA A 63 0.66 0.55 -10.92
N ALA A 64 0.09 -0.35 -11.72
CA ALA A 64 -0.48 0.02 -13.00
C ALA A 64 -1.67 0.97 -12.78
N THR A 65 -1.78 2.00 -13.63
CA THR A 65 -2.85 2.99 -13.56
C THR A 65 -3.43 3.27 -14.93
N GLN A 66 -4.67 3.76 -14.97
CA GLN A 66 -5.24 4.37 -16.17
C GLN A 66 -6.36 5.34 -15.80
N THR A 67 -6.58 6.34 -16.64
CA THR A 67 -7.60 7.38 -16.41
C THR A 67 -8.91 7.11 -17.15
N ILE A 68 -9.99 7.59 -16.56
CA ILE A 68 -11.32 7.76 -17.16
C ILE A 68 -11.67 9.24 -17.08
N THR A 69 -11.92 9.87 -18.22
CA THR A 69 -12.34 11.28 -18.30
C THR A 69 -13.82 11.37 -18.55
N ILE A 70 -14.54 12.08 -17.67
CA ILE A 70 -15.99 12.22 -17.72
C ILE A 70 -16.38 13.54 -18.38
N SER A 71 -17.40 13.50 -19.24
CA SER A 71 -18.04 14.68 -19.81
C SER A 71 -19.53 14.42 -20.09
N GLY A 72 -20.28 15.50 -20.36
CA GLY A 72 -21.73 15.48 -20.50
C GLY A 72 -22.45 16.03 -19.26
N THR A 73 -23.79 16.04 -19.32
CA THR A 73 -24.66 16.73 -18.35
C THR A 73 -25.81 15.88 -17.83
N THR A 74 -25.95 14.65 -18.31
CA THR A 74 -27.04 13.71 -17.98
C THR A 74 -26.54 12.28 -18.14
N GLY A 75 -27.32 11.29 -17.71
CA GLY A 75 -27.02 9.87 -17.97
C GLY A 75 -26.26 9.17 -16.85
N SER A 76 -25.54 8.10 -17.18
CA SER A 76 -24.85 7.24 -16.21
C SER A 76 -23.64 6.53 -16.81
N ILE A 77 -22.70 6.16 -15.93
CA ILE A 77 -21.66 5.17 -16.18
C ILE A 77 -22.18 3.84 -15.66
N ASN A 78 -22.51 2.92 -16.55
CA ASN A 78 -23.20 1.67 -16.23
C ASN A 78 -22.22 0.62 -15.71
N THR A 79 -21.06 0.50 -16.36
CA THR A 79 -19.99 -0.40 -15.93
C THR A 79 -18.62 0.25 -16.14
N VAL A 80 -17.66 -0.16 -15.32
CA VAL A 80 -16.24 0.05 -15.55
C VAL A 80 -15.60 -1.32 -15.51
N ASN A 81 -15.01 -1.75 -16.62
CA ASN A 81 -14.51 -3.10 -16.80
C ASN A 81 -12.99 -3.07 -16.95
N VAL A 82 -12.29 -3.98 -16.26
CA VAL A 82 -10.85 -4.19 -16.42
C VAL A 82 -10.60 -5.62 -16.90
N GLY A 83 -9.91 -5.76 -18.02
CA GLY A 83 -9.51 -7.05 -18.60
C GLY A 83 -9.68 -7.12 -20.10
N THR A 84 -9.12 -8.14 -20.74
CA THR A 84 -9.23 -8.37 -22.19
C THR A 84 -10.27 -9.43 -22.51
N THR A 85 -10.19 -10.60 -21.87
CA THR A 85 -11.15 -11.71 -22.00
C THR A 85 -11.88 -11.90 -20.67
N GLY A 86 -13.22 -11.81 -20.68
CA GLY A 86 -14.04 -11.89 -19.46
C GLY A 86 -13.73 -10.76 -18.47
N PRO A 87 -13.86 -9.48 -18.87
CA PRO A 87 -13.38 -8.38 -18.05
C PRO A 87 -14.23 -8.19 -16.79
N VAL A 88 -13.57 -7.91 -15.67
CA VAL A 88 -14.21 -7.75 -14.36
C VAL A 88 -14.82 -6.37 -14.26
N ASN A 89 -16.11 -6.28 -13.93
CA ASN A 89 -16.73 -5.01 -13.58
C ASN A 89 -16.25 -4.57 -12.19
N ILE A 90 -15.57 -3.42 -12.12
CA ILE A 90 -15.03 -2.85 -10.89
C ILE A 90 -16.02 -1.94 -10.15
N ILE A 91 -17.23 -1.75 -10.69
CA ILE A 91 -18.38 -1.12 -10.02
C ILE A 91 -19.63 -2.05 -10.03
N PRO A 92 -19.56 -3.27 -9.48
CA PRO A 92 -20.64 -4.24 -9.56
C PRO A 92 -21.87 -3.89 -8.71
N LEU A 93 -21.75 -2.92 -7.80
CA LEU A 93 -22.84 -2.49 -6.90
C LEU A 93 -23.89 -1.61 -7.59
N GLY A 94 -23.66 -1.23 -8.86
CA GLY A 94 -24.63 -0.53 -9.70
C GLY A 94 -24.04 0.64 -10.47
N PRO A 95 -24.81 1.20 -11.45
CA PRO A 95 -24.40 2.35 -12.22
C PRO A 95 -24.12 3.60 -11.37
N VAL A 96 -23.22 4.44 -11.85
CA VAL A 96 -22.97 5.77 -11.29
C VAL A 96 -23.67 6.80 -12.18
N SER A 97 -24.79 7.34 -11.71
CA SER A 97 -25.52 8.39 -12.41
C SER A 97 -24.76 9.72 -12.39
N TYR A 98 -24.94 10.51 -13.44
CA TYR A 98 -24.57 11.92 -13.45
C TYR A 98 -25.19 12.62 -12.24
N THR A 99 -24.40 13.45 -11.57
CA THR A 99 -24.85 14.20 -10.40
C THR A 99 -25.11 15.67 -10.75
N THR A 100 -24.23 16.58 -10.33
CA THR A 100 -24.35 18.03 -10.56
C THR A 100 -23.35 18.54 -11.59
N SER A 101 -22.23 17.82 -11.78
CA SER A 101 -21.18 18.16 -12.73
C SER A 101 -20.34 16.92 -13.07
N PRO A 102 -19.53 16.95 -14.13
CA PRO A 102 -18.56 15.90 -14.42
C PRO A 102 -17.56 15.67 -13.26
N THR A 103 -17.14 16.73 -12.57
CA THR A 103 -16.25 16.63 -11.40
C THR A 103 -16.91 15.89 -10.24
N ALA A 104 -18.14 16.27 -9.88
CA ALA A 104 -18.88 15.59 -8.81
C ALA A 104 -19.21 14.13 -9.19
N THR A 105 -19.43 13.86 -10.48
CA THR A 105 -19.64 12.50 -10.99
C THR A 105 -18.35 11.67 -10.92
N ALA A 106 -17.18 12.27 -11.16
CA ALA A 106 -15.88 11.64 -11.00
C ALA A 106 -15.61 11.22 -9.54
N GLU A 107 -15.98 12.06 -8.58
CA GLU A 107 -15.90 11.73 -7.15
C GLU A 107 -16.83 10.56 -6.79
N ALA A 108 -18.08 10.57 -7.29
CA ALA A 108 -19.02 9.47 -7.09
C ALA A 108 -18.51 8.15 -7.70
N LEU A 109 -17.88 8.20 -8.89
CA LEU A 109 -17.28 7.03 -9.52
C LEU A 109 -16.07 6.52 -8.74
N ARG A 110 -15.16 7.42 -8.31
CA ARG A 110 -14.03 7.07 -7.45
C ARG A 110 -14.52 6.31 -6.22
N ASP A 111 -15.55 6.82 -5.55
CA ASP A 111 -16.08 6.19 -4.35
C ASP A 111 -16.74 4.84 -4.64
N ALA A 112 -17.41 4.70 -5.79
CA ALA A 112 -17.97 3.40 -6.23
C ALA A 112 -16.88 2.34 -6.43
N ILE A 113 -15.75 2.71 -7.05
CA ILE A 113 -14.60 1.83 -7.24
C ILE A 113 -14.00 1.42 -5.89
N ILE A 114 -13.74 2.39 -5.01
CA ILE A 114 -13.17 2.13 -3.67
C ILE A 114 -14.09 1.24 -2.84
N ARG A 115 -15.40 1.48 -2.87
CA ARG A 115 -16.39 0.68 -2.12
C ARG A 115 -16.40 -0.79 -2.52
N ASN A 116 -16.16 -1.09 -3.81
CA ASN A 116 -16.06 -2.47 -4.27
C ASN A 116 -14.77 -3.17 -3.80
N GLY A 117 -13.68 -2.42 -3.62
CA GLY A 117 -12.42 -2.92 -3.05
C GLY A 117 -11.55 -3.73 -4.01
N ILE A 118 -12.00 -4.02 -5.23
CA ILE A 118 -11.20 -4.72 -6.25
C ILE A 118 -10.12 -3.81 -6.83
N TYR A 119 -10.36 -2.50 -6.92
CA TYR A 119 -9.40 -1.49 -7.37
C TYR A 119 -9.44 -0.27 -6.45
N ARG A 120 -8.40 0.56 -6.53
CA ARG A 120 -8.34 1.87 -5.88
C ARG A 120 -8.61 2.95 -6.92
N ALA A 121 -8.97 4.15 -6.47
CA ALA A 121 -9.15 5.28 -7.35
C ALA A 121 -8.80 6.61 -6.67
N THR A 122 -8.37 7.58 -7.48
CA THR A 122 -8.36 9.00 -7.11
C THR A 122 -9.17 9.79 -8.14
N SER A 123 -9.60 11.00 -7.79
CA SER A 123 -10.29 11.90 -8.71
C SER A 123 -9.66 13.29 -8.64
N SER A 124 -9.57 13.95 -9.79
CA SER A 124 -9.15 15.34 -9.90
C SER A 124 -9.87 15.99 -11.08
N GLY A 125 -10.68 17.01 -10.82
CA GLY A 125 -11.63 17.53 -11.80
C GLY A 125 -12.55 16.41 -12.31
N ALA A 126 -12.80 16.38 -13.62
CA ALA A 126 -13.62 15.36 -14.27
C ALA A 126 -12.86 14.07 -14.60
N VAL A 127 -11.67 13.84 -14.04
CA VAL A 127 -10.84 12.68 -14.32
C VAL A 127 -10.75 11.77 -13.10
N VAL A 128 -11.01 10.48 -13.30
CA VAL A 128 -10.78 9.42 -12.32
C VAL A 128 -9.55 8.63 -12.73
N THR A 129 -8.58 8.50 -11.86
CA THR A 129 -7.44 7.59 -12.04
C THR A 129 -7.75 6.28 -11.34
N VAL A 130 -7.92 5.21 -12.12
CA VAL A 130 -8.05 3.84 -11.63
C VAL A 130 -6.65 3.30 -11.33
N ILE A 131 -6.47 2.71 -10.15
CA ILE A 131 -5.18 2.27 -9.64
C ILE A 131 -5.30 0.80 -9.27
N ALA A 132 -4.41 -0.02 -9.84
CA ALA A 132 -4.30 -1.44 -9.52
C ALA A 132 -4.09 -1.67 -8.00
N PRO A 133 -4.61 -2.79 -7.45
CA PRO A 133 -4.32 -3.19 -6.08
C PRO A 133 -2.83 -3.20 -5.75
N PRO A 134 -2.44 -2.84 -4.51
CA PRO A 134 -1.07 -3.00 -4.06
C PRO A 134 -0.64 -4.47 -4.15
N GLY A 135 0.64 -4.72 -4.36
CA GLY A 135 1.21 -6.06 -4.53
C GLY A 135 1.11 -6.65 -5.94
N THR A 136 0.39 -6.00 -6.86
CA THR A 136 0.17 -6.53 -8.22
C THR A 136 1.27 -6.17 -9.22
N GLY A 137 2.13 -5.19 -8.90
CA GLY A 137 3.25 -4.79 -9.74
C GLY A 137 2.88 -4.60 -11.21
N SER A 138 3.52 -5.35 -12.09
CA SER A 138 3.32 -5.33 -13.54
C SER A 138 2.16 -6.21 -14.03
N ALA A 139 1.54 -7.02 -13.16
CA ALA A 139 0.55 -8.04 -13.56
C ALA A 139 -0.71 -7.46 -14.22
N HIS A 140 -1.05 -6.20 -13.93
CA HIS A 140 -2.18 -5.52 -14.54
C HIS A 140 -1.82 -4.71 -15.79
N ASN A 141 -0.54 -4.66 -16.20
CA ASN A 141 -0.15 -4.00 -17.43
C ASN A 141 -0.83 -4.68 -18.63
N GLY A 142 -1.32 -3.88 -19.57
CA GLY A 142 -1.97 -4.36 -20.79
C GLY A 142 -3.43 -4.79 -20.62
N LEU A 143 -3.99 -4.83 -19.41
CA LEU A 143 -5.43 -5.05 -19.24
C LEU A 143 -6.20 -3.82 -19.75
N ALA A 144 -7.19 -4.03 -20.61
CA ALA A 144 -8.01 -2.93 -21.12
C ALA A 144 -8.89 -2.37 -19.99
N LEU A 145 -8.88 -1.04 -19.82
CA LEU A 145 -9.87 -0.33 -19.01
C LEU A 145 -10.95 0.16 -19.97
N THR A 146 -12.19 -0.26 -19.76
CA THR A 146 -13.32 0.13 -20.63
C THR A 146 -14.53 0.53 -19.81
N THR A 147 -15.38 1.38 -20.38
CA THR A 147 -16.58 1.91 -19.74
C THR A 147 -17.79 1.63 -20.62
N THR A 148 -18.94 1.46 -20.01
CA THR A 148 -20.23 1.54 -20.71
C THR A 148 -21.05 2.66 -20.09
N THR A 149 -21.78 3.41 -20.91
CA THR A 149 -22.54 4.58 -20.46
C THR A 149 -23.93 4.62 -21.09
N THR A 150 -24.82 5.39 -20.48
CA THR A 150 -26.10 5.83 -21.06
C THR A 150 -26.08 7.34 -21.03
N ASP A 151 -26.17 8.03 -22.18
CA ASP A 151 -26.26 9.49 -22.34
C ASP A 151 -25.18 10.36 -21.65
N LEU A 152 -24.15 9.73 -21.08
CA LEU A 152 -22.96 10.34 -20.50
C LEU A 152 -21.72 9.88 -21.29
N THR A 153 -20.64 10.66 -21.26
CA THR A 153 -19.35 10.25 -21.81
C THR A 153 -18.37 9.96 -20.68
N ALA A 154 -17.75 8.78 -20.70
CA ALA A 154 -16.70 8.38 -19.77
C ALA A 154 -15.57 7.73 -20.55
N THR A 155 -14.67 8.54 -21.10
CA THR A 155 -13.63 8.07 -22.01
C THR A 155 -12.49 7.43 -21.22
N SER A 156 -12.24 6.14 -21.43
CA SER A 156 -11.02 5.49 -20.95
C SER A 156 -9.82 5.96 -21.77
N GLY A 157 -8.69 6.17 -21.11
CA GLY A 157 -7.42 6.44 -21.81
C GLY A 157 -6.68 5.18 -22.30
N GLY A 158 -7.29 3.98 -22.21
CA GLY A 158 -6.79 2.77 -22.86
C GLY A 158 -6.48 1.62 -21.89
N ASN A 159 -5.35 0.96 -22.10
CA ASN A 159 -4.90 -0.15 -21.28
C ASN A 159 -4.20 0.36 -20.02
N MET A 160 -4.38 -0.37 -18.91
CA MET A 160 -3.61 -0.20 -17.69
C MET A 160 -2.11 -0.30 -17.98
N THR A 161 -1.31 0.62 -17.45
CA THR A 161 0.14 0.68 -17.72
C THR A 161 0.92 1.28 -16.54
N GLY A 162 2.25 1.22 -16.62
CA GLY A 162 3.18 1.80 -15.64
C GLY A 162 3.45 0.92 -14.42
N GLY A 163 2.90 -0.29 -14.37
CA GLY A 163 3.15 -1.23 -13.29
C GLY A 163 4.57 -1.80 -13.33
N VAL A 164 5.24 -1.87 -12.18
CA VAL A 164 6.58 -2.46 -11.99
C VAL A 164 6.54 -3.37 -10.77
N ASP A 165 7.08 -4.58 -10.91
CA ASP A 165 7.10 -5.57 -9.83
C ASP A 165 8.07 -5.16 -8.71
N ALA A 166 7.66 -5.41 -7.47
CA ALA A 166 8.58 -5.33 -6.34
C ALA A 166 9.59 -6.47 -6.39
N VAL A 167 10.82 -6.17 -5.97
CA VAL A 167 11.89 -7.17 -5.83
C VAL A 167 12.37 -7.17 -4.38
N ASN A 168 12.52 -8.36 -3.79
CA ASN A 168 12.94 -8.58 -2.40
C ASN A 168 12.04 -7.90 -1.33
N GLY A 169 10.78 -7.66 -1.65
CA GLY A 169 9.77 -7.19 -0.70
C GLY A 169 9.39 -8.26 0.33
N LEU A 170 8.95 -7.80 1.50
CA LEU A 170 8.54 -8.65 2.62
C LEU A 170 7.11 -9.18 2.40
N MET A 171 6.90 -10.46 2.65
CA MET A 171 5.60 -11.13 2.52
C MET A 171 5.15 -11.77 3.83
N PHE A 172 3.85 -11.82 4.03
CA PHE A 172 3.24 -12.49 5.18
C PHE A 172 2.61 -13.84 4.77
N THR A 173 2.45 -14.72 5.74
CA THR A 173 1.59 -15.89 5.60
C THR A 173 0.12 -15.48 5.56
N ALA A 174 -0.74 -16.42 5.16
CA ALA A 174 -2.18 -16.23 5.30
C ALA A 174 -2.56 -15.92 6.77
N PRO A 175 -3.54 -15.03 7.00
CA PRO A 175 -4.00 -14.71 8.34
C PRO A 175 -4.64 -15.93 9.00
N SER A 176 -4.37 -16.11 10.29
CA SER A 176 -4.99 -17.15 11.13
C SER A 176 -5.23 -16.60 12.53
N SER A 177 -6.43 -16.82 13.07
CA SER A 177 -6.84 -16.37 14.41
C SER A 177 -6.53 -14.90 14.71
N GLY A 178 -6.73 -13.99 13.74
CA GLY A 178 -6.47 -12.55 13.92
C GLY A 178 -4.99 -12.14 13.92
N SER A 179 -4.10 -13.03 13.46
CA SER A 179 -2.66 -12.79 13.36
C SER A 179 -2.11 -13.09 11.96
N ILE A 180 -1.04 -12.40 11.58
CA ILE A 180 -0.21 -12.70 10.41
C ILE A 180 1.23 -12.92 10.85
N SER A 181 1.93 -13.86 10.20
CA SER A 181 3.32 -14.19 10.47
C SER A 181 4.21 -13.90 9.28
N LYS A 182 5.52 -13.73 9.51
CA LYS A 182 6.50 -13.59 8.43
C LYS A 182 6.48 -14.79 7.49
N SER A 183 6.66 -14.54 6.20
CA SER A 183 6.98 -15.54 5.19
C SER A 183 8.41 -15.31 4.68
N GLY A 184 9.22 -16.36 4.65
CA GLY A 184 10.62 -16.30 4.24
C GLY A 184 11.57 -15.75 5.31
N VAL A 185 12.81 -15.49 4.89
CA VAL A 185 13.88 -14.96 5.75
C VAL A 185 13.90 -13.45 5.66
N TRP A 186 13.58 -12.79 6.77
CA TRP A 186 13.63 -11.33 6.87
C TRP A 186 14.95 -10.94 7.55
N SER A 187 15.80 -10.24 6.82
CA SER A 187 17.14 -9.87 7.29
C SER A 187 17.61 -8.57 6.65
N PHE A 188 18.65 -7.98 7.23
CA PHE A 188 19.35 -6.81 6.67
C PHE A 188 20.85 -6.87 6.94
N ASN A 189 21.60 -6.07 6.21
CA ASN A 189 22.99 -5.74 6.54
C ASN A 189 23.03 -4.33 7.12
N GLY A 190 23.81 -4.16 8.20
CA GLY A 190 23.99 -2.83 8.79
C GLY A 190 24.57 -1.84 7.78
N VAL A 191 23.94 -0.68 7.62
CA VAL A 191 24.44 0.42 6.77
C VAL A 191 25.12 1.53 7.58
N ALA A 192 24.87 1.55 8.89
CA ALA A 192 25.52 2.43 9.85
C ALA A 192 25.65 1.73 11.21
N THR A 193 26.63 2.14 12.00
CA THR A 193 26.80 1.65 13.37
C THR A 193 25.96 2.46 14.34
N GLY A 194 25.24 1.80 15.24
CA GLY A 194 24.46 2.45 16.28
C GLY A 194 23.50 1.50 17.00
N THR A 195 22.76 2.02 17.96
CA THR A 195 21.78 1.25 18.73
C THR A 195 20.39 1.38 18.11
N ALA A 196 19.79 0.26 17.72
CA ALA A 196 18.41 0.19 17.24
C ALA A 196 17.45 0.62 18.36
N GLY A 197 16.59 1.60 18.07
CA GLY A 197 15.59 2.10 19.01
C GLY A 197 14.16 1.97 18.51
N TRP A 198 13.94 2.06 17.19
CA TRP A 198 12.61 1.93 16.60
C TRP A 198 12.68 1.44 15.16
N PHE A 199 11.55 0.99 14.64
CA PHE A 199 11.40 0.56 13.26
C PHE A 199 10.23 1.26 12.56
N ARG A 200 10.36 1.42 11.25
CA ARG A 200 9.26 1.83 10.36
C ARG A 200 9.00 0.73 9.35
N MET A 201 7.82 0.12 9.41
CA MET A 201 7.32 -0.71 8.33
C MET A 201 6.69 0.17 7.25
N LYS A 202 7.02 -0.09 6.00
CA LYS A 202 6.56 0.64 4.82
C LYS A 202 5.90 -0.33 3.85
N ALA A 203 4.87 0.14 3.16
CA ALA A 203 4.35 -0.56 1.99
C ALA A 203 5.42 -0.66 0.88
N SER A 204 5.10 -1.46 -0.12
CA SER A 204 5.88 -1.73 -1.34
C SER A 204 6.15 -0.50 -2.21
N ALA A 205 5.27 0.50 -2.20
CA ALA A 205 5.42 1.71 -2.99
C ALA A 205 6.61 2.55 -2.50
N LEU A 206 7.21 3.33 -3.40
CA LEU A 206 8.34 4.21 -3.07
C LEU A 206 7.98 5.17 -1.92
N ASP A 207 8.81 5.16 -0.89
CA ASP A 207 8.67 6.00 0.29
C ASP A 207 10.03 6.63 0.67
N ALA A 208 10.18 7.91 0.30
CA ALA A 208 11.36 8.72 0.55
C ALA A 208 11.49 9.28 1.99
N ASN A 209 10.74 8.74 2.95
CA ASN A 209 10.75 9.15 4.37
C ASN A 209 10.29 10.59 4.66
N GLY A 210 9.69 11.27 3.69
CA GLY A 210 9.07 12.59 3.90
C GLY A 210 7.73 12.53 4.63
N VAL A 211 7.12 13.69 4.87
CA VAL A 211 5.76 13.78 5.40
C VAL A 211 4.78 13.19 4.38
N SER A 212 3.88 12.31 4.82
CA SER A 212 2.84 11.75 3.96
C SER A 212 1.63 11.30 4.77
N THR A 213 0.43 11.59 4.28
CA THR A 213 -0.84 11.10 4.82
C THR A 213 -1.44 9.96 3.99
N THR A 214 -0.84 9.65 2.85
CA THR A 214 -1.35 8.66 1.87
C THR A 214 -0.56 7.35 1.88
N LEU A 215 0.74 7.41 2.21
CA LEU A 215 1.58 6.22 2.32
C LEU A 215 1.21 5.39 3.56
N CYS A 216 1.23 4.07 3.40
CA CYS A 216 1.00 3.15 4.51
C CYS A 216 2.30 2.89 5.25
N ARG A 217 2.35 3.37 6.48
CA ARG A 217 3.45 3.22 7.44
C ARG A 217 2.94 2.75 8.80
N LEU A 218 3.77 1.97 9.48
CA LEU A 218 3.60 1.54 10.87
C LEU A 218 4.93 1.74 11.59
N ASP A 219 4.90 2.47 12.70
CA ASP A 219 6.09 2.67 13.54
C ASP A 219 5.94 1.92 14.85
N GLY A 220 7.03 1.30 15.30
CA GLY A 220 7.07 0.56 16.55
C GLY A 220 8.45 0.62 17.20
N SER A 221 8.50 0.26 18.48
CA SER A 221 9.73 0.17 19.26
C SER A 221 10.51 -1.11 18.94
N VAL A 222 11.84 -1.03 19.01
CA VAL A 222 12.73 -2.19 18.87
C VAL A 222 13.39 -2.46 20.23
N ALA A 223 13.36 -3.70 20.70
CA ALA A 223 14.04 -4.13 21.92
C ALA A 223 14.55 -5.57 21.77
N THR A 224 15.33 -6.07 22.74
CA THR A 224 15.67 -7.51 22.79
C THR A 224 14.52 -8.36 23.30
N SER A 225 13.62 -7.77 24.09
CA SER A 225 12.35 -8.35 24.54
C SER A 225 11.38 -7.23 24.92
N GLY A 226 10.07 -7.49 24.82
CA GLY A 226 9.02 -6.54 25.25
C GLY A 226 8.82 -5.30 24.36
N GLY A 227 9.60 -5.17 23.27
CA GLY A 227 9.37 -4.20 22.21
C GLY A 227 8.36 -4.72 21.17
N ASP A 228 7.85 -3.82 20.33
CA ASP A 228 6.94 -4.18 19.23
C ASP A 228 7.63 -5.08 18.18
N MET A 229 8.97 -4.96 18.07
CA MET A 229 9.86 -5.85 17.32
C MET A 229 11.02 -6.29 18.19
N SER A 230 11.40 -7.57 18.07
CA SER A 230 12.52 -8.14 18.80
C SER A 230 13.72 -8.40 17.88
N LEU A 231 14.90 -7.91 18.29
CA LEU A 231 16.19 -8.23 17.69
C LEU A 231 17.07 -8.96 18.70
N ALA A 232 17.87 -9.93 18.24
CA ALA A 232 18.84 -10.61 19.09
C ALA A 232 19.90 -9.66 19.69
N ASN A 233 20.28 -8.61 18.96
CA ASN A 233 21.19 -7.56 19.42
C ASN A 233 20.71 -6.19 18.91
N LEU A 234 20.72 -5.18 19.78
CA LEU A 234 20.38 -3.80 19.43
C LEU A 234 21.57 -3.02 18.88
N SER A 235 22.80 -3.45 19.15
CA SER A 235 24.00 -2.85 18.59
C SER A 235 24.20 -3.32 17.15
N ILE A 236 23.85 -2.46 16.20
CA ILE A 236 24.05 -2.70 14.78
C ILE A 236 25.44 -2.22 14.41
N THR A 237 26.17 -3.06 13.67
CA THR A 237 27.48 -2.72 13.11
C THR A 237 27.38 -2.71 11.59
N SER A 238 28.01 -1.74 10.94
CA SER A 238 28.05 -1.67 9.48
C SER A 238 28.61 -2.97 8.85
N GLY A 239 27.99 -3.43 7.77
CA GLY A 239 28.36 -4.64 7.03
C GLY A 239 27.92 -5.97 7.67
N THR A 240 27.49 -5.98 8.93
CA THR A 240 27.12 -7.23 9.64
C THR A 240 25.68 -7.62 9.31
N PRO A 241 25.40 -8.89 8.97
CA PRO A 241 24.04 -9.37 8.77
C PRO A 241 23.30 -9.49 10.10
N THR A 242 22.00 -9.19 10.10
CA THR A 242 21.10 -9.34 11.25
C THR A 242 19.76 -9.90 10.78
N THR A 243 19.26 -10.93 11.47
CA THR A 243 17.95 -11.56 11.20
C THR A 243 16.86 -10.97 12.10
N ILE A 244 15.64 -10.93 11.58
CA ILE A 244 14.45 -10.67 12.39
C ILE A 244 13.88 -12.00 12.85
N ASP A 245 14.06 -12.32 14.13
CA ASP A 245 13.69 -13.62 14.68
C ASP A 245 12.16 -13.73 14.82
N VAL A 246 11.51 -12.70 15.37
CA VAL A 246 10.05 -12.64 15.52
C VAL A 246 9.52 -11.23 15.21
N LEU A 247 8.51 -11.18 14.33
CA LEU A 247 7.57 -10.09 14.22
C LEU A 247 6.16 -10.69 14.14
N SER A 248 5.33 -10.40 15.13
CA SER A 248 3.91 -10.77 15.14
C SER A 248 3.07 -9.50 15.24
N ILE A 249 2.17 -9.30 14.28
CA ILE A 249 1.15 -8.27 14.36
C ILE A 249 -0.16 -8.96 14.70
N SER A 250 -0.66 -8.73 15.90
CA SER A 250 -1.92 -9.28 16.41
C SER A 250 -2.95 -8.17 16.58
N ILE A 251 -4.18 -8.42 16.12
CA ILE A 251 -5.33 -7.64 16.58
C ILE A 251 -5.75 -8.21 17.95
N PRO A 252 -6.03 -7.37 18.97
CA PRO A 252 -6.43 -7.86 20.29
C PRO A 252 -7.55 -8.90 20.19
N ALA A 253 -7.40 -10.00 20.92
CA ALA A 253 -8.47 -10.98 21.06
C ALA A 253 -9.68 -10.33 21.76
N GLN A 254 -10.87 -10.86 21.47
CA GLN A 254 -12.06 -10.56 22.26
C GLN A 254 -11.87 -11.02 23.71
#